data_AF-R4LCB5-F1
#
_entry.id   AF-R4LCB5-F1
#
_cell.length_a   1.000
_cell.length_b   1.000
_cell.length_c   1.000
_cell.angle_alpha   90.00
_cell.angle_beta   90.00
_cell.angle_gamma   90.00
#
_symmetry.space_group_name_H-M   'P 1'
#
loop_
_entity.id
_entity.type
_entity.pdbx_description
1 polymer ?
#
loop_
_entity_poly.entity_id
_entity_poly.type
_entity_poly.pdbx_seq_one_letter_code
_entity_poly.pdbx_strand_id
1 'polypeptide(L)'
;MGSSLDDENKLVLDVVQAALGVISHEMLAISVERADNGIKLYVAVSELNEQVEEDVDDLVFELQALQERLVQIEFFIYVGKVSADWPGISARRVYVSKEA
;
A
#
# COMPACT_ATOMS: atom_id res chain seq x y z
N MET A 1 4.35 1.21 -21.24
CA MET A 1 5.83 1.33 -21.16
C MET A 1 6.22 0.74 -19.82
N GLY A 2 7.07 -0.29 -19.79
CA GLY A 2 7.48 -0.89 -18.52
C GLY A 2 8.26 0.12 -17.68
N SER A 3 7.92 0.22 -16.40
CA SER A 3 8.71 0.96 -15.40
C SER A 3 10.13 0.39 -15.38
N SER A 4 11.15 1.22 -15.16
CA SER A 4 12.47 0.67 -14.90
C SER A 4 12.47 -0.04 -13.54
N LEU A 5 13.32 -1.05 -13.36
CA LEU A 5 13.47 -1.73 -12.06
C LEU A 5 13.87 -0.74 -10.96
N ASP A 6 14.62 0.30 -11.29
CA ASP A 6 15.03 1.34 -10.34
C ASP A 6 13.82 2.16 -9.87
N ASP A 7 12.90 2.51 -10.77
CA ASP A 7 11.66 3.21 -10.42
C ASP A 7 10.73 2.33 -9.57
N GLU A 8 10.67 1.03 -9.85
CA GLU A 8 9.89 0.07 -9.06
C GLU A 8 10.48 -0.09 -7.66
N ASN A 9 11.81 -0.19 -7.54
CA ASN A 9 12.49 -0.26 -6.26
C ASN A 9 12.33 1.03 -5.45
N LYS A 10 12.43 2.20 -6.09
CA LYS A 10 12.16 3.48 -5.45
C LYS A 10 10.74 3.52 -4.90
N LEU A 11 9.74 3.15 -5.69
CA LEU A 11 8.35 3.09 -5.23
C LEU A 11 8.17 2.18 -4.02
N VAL A 12 8.78 0.99 -4.03
CA VAL A 12 8.73 0.08 -2.88
C VAL A 12 9.33 0.75 -1.64
N LEU A 13 10.48 1.42 -1.77
CA LEU A 13 11.11 2.12 -0.64
C LEU A 13 10.25 3.27 -0.14
N ASP A 14 9.64 4.05 -1.03
CA ASP A 14 8.73 5.14 -0.66
C ASP A 14 7.52 4.59 0.12
N VAL A 15 6.94 3.47 -0.31
CA VAL A 15 5.82 2.82 0.42
C VAL A 15 6.28 2.29 1.77
N VAL A 16 7.47 1.68 1.86
CA VAL A 16 8.04 1.25 3.15
C VAL A 16 8.16 2.45 4.08
N GLN A 17 8.68 3.57 3.59
CA GLN A 17 8.88 4.80 4.38
C GLN A 17 7.55 5.40 4.83
N ALA A 18 6.58 5.53 3.93
CA ALA A 18 5.24 6.03 4.26
C ALA A 18 4.50 5.12 5.25
N ALA A 19 4.79 3.81 5.24
CA ALA A 19 4.22 2.86 6.18
C ALA A 19 4.86 2.89 7.59
N LEU A 20 5.98 3.59 7.78
CA LEU A 20 6.63 3.68 9.09
C LEU A 20 5.80 4.55 10.04
N GLY A 21 5.19 3.91 11.05
CA GLY A 21 4.42 4.60 12.09
C GLY A 21 2.90 4.54 11.91
N VAL A 22 2.42 4.02 10.78
CA VAL A 22 0.98 3.90 10.43
C VAL A 22 0.49 2.46 10.36
N ILE A 23 1.34 1.46 10.67
CA ILE A 23 0.94 0.05 10.69
C ILE A 23 0.33 -0.28 12.07
N SER A 24 -1.00 -0.31 12.15
CA SER A 24 -1.76 -0.81 13.31
C SER A 24 -1.81 -2.33 13.39
N HIS A 25 -2.44 -2.85 14.45
CA HIS A 25 -2.62 -4.28 14.68
C HIS A 25 -3.52 -4.93 13.61
N GLU A 26 -4.49 -4.18 13.11
CA GLU A 26 -5.48 -4.63 12.14
C GLU A 26 -4.88 -4.76 10.73
N MET A 27 -3.74 -4.14 10.47
CA MET A 27 -3.04 -4.17 9.18
C MET A 27 -2.42 -5.56 8.92
N LEU A 28 -2.90 -6.26 7.89
CA LEU A 28 -2.43 -7.60 7.53
C LEU A 28 -1.41 -7.60 6.40
N ALA A 29 -1.60 -6.79 5.37
CA ALA A 29 -0.64 -6.67 4.28
C ALA A 29 -0.79 -5.37 3.49
N ILE A 30 0.31 -4.94 2.89
CA ILE A 30 0.35 -3.81 1.95
C ILE A 30 1.06 -4.29 0.68
N SER A 31 0.40 -4.09 -0.46
CA SER A 31 0.98 -4.28 -1.78
C SER A 31 0.86 -3.00 -2.60
N VAL A 32 1.81 -2.79 -3.51
CA VAL A 32 1.83 -1.63 -4.39
C VAL A 32 2.01 -2.04 -5.85
N GLU A 33 1.37 -1.30 -6.74
CA GLU A 33 1.51 -1.44 -8.18
C GLU A 33 1.64 -0.07 -8.84
N ARG A 34 2.53 0.04 -9.82
CA ARG A 34 2.58 1.21 -10.70
C ARG A 34 1.46 1.09 -11.74
N ALA A 35 0.57 2.07 -11.80
CA ALA A 35 -0.43 2.19 -12.86
C ALA A 35 0.01 3.25 -13.88
N ASP A 36 -0.58 3.24 -15.08
CA ASP A 36 -0.22 4.17 -16.18
C ASP A 36 -0.25 5.65 -15.75
N ASN A 37 -1.15 6.02 -14.84
CA ASN A 37 -1.34 7.39 -14.36
C ASN A 37 -1.10 7.58 -12.86
N GLY A 38 -0.52 6.59 -12.16
CA GLY A 38 -0.58 6.62 -10.71
C GLY A 38 0.12 5.49 -9.97
N ILE A 39 -0.25 5.40 -8.71
CA ILE A 39 0.10 4.31 -7.80
C ILE A 39 -1.21 3.68 -7.34
N LYS A 40 -1.26 2.34 -7.37
CA LYS A 40 -2.32 1.58 -6.71
C LYS A 40 -1.78 0.97 -5.44
N LEU A 41 -2.45 1.25 -4.34
CA LEU A 41 -2.16 0.71 -3.02
C LEU A 41 -3.24 -0.29 -2.64
N TYR A 42 -2.83 -1.51 -2.32
CA TYR A 42 -3.74 -2.54 -1.85
C TYR A 42 -3.43 -2.81 -0.39
N VAL A 43 -4.43 -2.64 0.46
CA VAL A 43 -4.33 -2.78 1.90
C VAL A 43 -5.26 -3.90 2.35
N ALA A 44 -4.71 -4.94 2.95
CA ALA A 44 -5.50 -5.99 3.59
C ALA A 44 -5.53 -5.75 5.10
N VAL A 45 -6.71 -5.80 5.69
CA VAL A 45 -6.94 -5.61 7.12
C VAL A 45 -7.80 -6.73 7.71
N SER A 46 -7.65 -7.01 8.99
CA SER A 46 -8.47 -7.99 9.71
C SER A 46 -9.90 -7.49 9.95
N GLU A 47 -10.04 -6.19 10.23
CA GLU A 47 -11.30 -5.49 10.48
C GLU A 47 -11.20 -4.04 9.96
N LEU A 48 -12.31 -3.46 9.53
CA LEU A 48 -12.38 -2.05 9.15
C LEU A 48 -12.93 -1.24 10.33
N ASN A 49 -12.16 -0.24 10.78
CA ASN A 49 -12.52 0.67 11.86
C ASN A 49 -11.91 2.06 11.60
N GLU A 50 -12.24 3.04 12.45
CA GLU A 50 -11.75 4.42 12.31
C GLU A 50 -10.22 4.53 12.35
N GLN A 51 -9.54 3.69 13.13
CA GLN A 51 -8.07 3.68 13.19
C GLN A 51 -7.47 3.22 11.85
N VAL A 52 -8.03 2.18 11.23
CA VAL A 52 -7.61 1.71 9.91
C VAL A 52 -7.83 2.77 8.84
N GLU A 53 -8.94 3.52 8.90
CA GLU A 53 -9.19 4.61 7.97
C GLU A 53 -8.14 5.72 8.13
N GLU A 54 -7.84 6.13 9.36
CA GLU A 54 -6.78 7.10 9.68
C GLU A 54 -5.41 6.62 9.19
N ASP A 55 -5.04 5.38 9.50
CA ASP A 55 -3.76 4.78 9.09
C ASP A 55 -3.59 4.74 7.58
N VAL A 56 -4.66 4.40 6.83
CA VAL A 56 -4.63 4.35 5.37
C VAL A 56 -4.55 5.77 4.79
N ASP A 57 -5.27 6.73 5.35
CA ASP A 57 -5.20 8.13 4.93
C ASP A 57 -3.81 8.73 5.19
N ASP A 58 -3.22 8.47 6.36
CA ASP A 58 -1.86 8.89 6.70
C ASP A 58 -0.84 8.23 5.77
N LEU A 59 -0.97 6.92 5.50
CA LEU A 59 -0.11 6.21 4.54
C LEU A 59 -0.17 6.84 3.15
N VAL A 60 -1.38 7.17 2.67
CA VAL A 60 -1.56 7.82 1.36
C VAL A 60 -0.96 9.22 1.37
N PHE A 61 -1.16 9.99 2.43
CA PHE A 61 -0.62 11.34 2.59
C PHE A 61 0.92 11.34 2.59
N GLU A 62 1.54 10.49 3.40
CA GLU A 62 2.99 10.36 3.47
C GLU A 62 3.58 9.88 2.14
N LEU A 63 2.93 8.90 1.49
CA LEU A 63 3.37 8.42 0.18
C LEU A 63 3.29 9.51 -0.89
N GLN A 64 2.24 10.35 -0.88
CA GLN A 64 2.12 11.52 -1.76
C GLN A 64 3.26 12.52 -1.51
N ALA A 65 3.62 12.76 -0.25
CA ALA A 65 4.70 13.69 0.13
C ALA A 65 6.08 13.23 -0.38
N LEU A 66 6.30 11.92 -0.49
CA LEU A 66 7.54 11.32 -1.02
C LEU A 66 7.63 11.38 -2.56
N GLN A 67 6.54 11.68 -3.26
CA GLN A 67 6.56 11.77 -4.71
C GLN A 67 7.15 13.11 -5.19
N GLU A 68 8.07 13.06 -6.16
CA GLU A 68 8.68 14.25 -6.76
C GLU A 68 7.69 15.13 -7.57
N ARG A 69 6.52 14.58 -7.89
CA ARG A 69 5.44 15.24 -8.63
C ARG A 69 4.09 14.79 -8.09
N LEU A 70 3.04 15.54 -8.41
CA LEU A 70 1.67 15.10 -8.15
C LEU A 70 1.40 13.79 -8.91
N VAL A 71 1.11 12.74 -8.15
CA VAL A 71 0.75 11.41 -8.66
C VAL A 71 -0.59 11.04 -8.04
N GLN A 72 -1.51 10.52 -8.87
CA GLN A 72 -2.76 9.98 -8.35
C GLN A 72 -2.47 8.67 -7.59
N ILE A 73 -2.88 8.62 -6.33
CA ILE A 73 -2.82 7.40 -5.52
C ILE A 73 -4.25 6.90 -5.35
N GLU A 74 -4.51 5.71 -5.88
CA GLU A 74 -5.74 4.97 -5.68
C GLU A 74 -5.47 3.89 -4.64
N PHE A 75 -6.34 3.77 -3.63
CA PHE A 75 -6.17 2.75 -2.59
C PHE A 75 -7.40 1.86 -2.49
N PHE A 76 -7.16 0.60 -2.12
CA PHE A 76 -8.18 -0.42 -1.96
C PHE A 76 -8.00 -1.10 -0.61
N ILE A 77 -9.03 -1.01 0.23
CA ILE A 77 -9.07 -1.75 1.50
C ILE A 77 -9.83 -3.06 1.28
N TYR A 78 -9.19 -4.16 1.67
CA TYR A 78 -9.75 -5.50 1.67
C TYR A 78 -9.84 -6.01 3.10
N VAL A 79 -11.04 -6.38 3.54
CA VAL A 79 -11.26 -6.92 4.88
C VAL A 79 -11.25 -8.44 4.82
N GLY A 80 -10.28 -9.06 5.48
CA GLY A 80 -10.10 -10.50 5.57
C GLY A 80 -8.67 -10.96 5.33
N LYS A 81 -8.48 -12.27 5.41
CA LYS A 81 -7.15 -12.92 5.26
C LYS A 81 -6.53 -12.65 3.90
N VAL A 82 -5.20 -12.65 3.86
CA VAL A 82 -4.42 -12.49 2.63
C VAL A 82 -4.50 -13.79 1.82
N SER A 83 -5.53 -13.90 0.98
CA SER A 83 -5.81 -15.05 0.12
C SER A 83 -5.67 -14.69 -1.37
N ALA A 84 -5.90 -15.68 -2.25
CA ALA A 84 -5.95 -15.46 -3.69
C ALA A 84 -7.07 -14.49 -4.13
N ASP A 85 -8.04 -14.22 -3.27
CA ASP A 85 -9.16 -13.31 -3.54
C ASP A 85 -8.80 -11.84 -3.26
N TRP A 86 -7.70 -11.57 -2.56
CA TRP A 86 -7.21 -10.22 -2.31
C TRP A 86 -6.59 -9.63 -3.58
N PRO A 87 -7.07 -8.48 -4.10
CA PRO A 87 -6.54 -7.89 -5.33
C PRO A 87 -5.04 -7.56 -5.29
N GLY A 88 -4.49 -7.30 -4.11
CA GLY A 88 -3.06 -7.03 -3.92
C GLY A 88 -2.15 -8.26 -4.05
N ILE A 89 -2.68 -9.46 -4.28
CA ILE A 89 -1.90 -10.70 -4.30
C ILE A 89 -0.86 -10.73 -5.43
N SER A 90 -1.19 -10.16 -6.59
CA SER A 90 -0.34 -10.11 -7.79
C SER A 90 0.58 -8.88 -7.85
N ALA A 91 0.35 -7.90 -6.97
CA ALA A 91 1.13 -6.67 -6.88
C ALA A 91 2.41 -6.87 -6.05
N ARG A 92 3.30 -5.88 -6.04
CA ARG A 92 4.55 -5.95 -5.29
C ARG A 92 4.26 -5.83 -3.81
N ARG A 93 4.50 -6.89 -3.07
CA ARG A 93 4.25 -6.93 -1.63
C ARG A 93 5.32 -6.19 -0.86
N VAL A 94 4.89 -5.30 0.04
CA VAL A 94 5.75 -4.43 0.84
C VAL A 94 5.73 -4.84 2.31
N TYR A 95 4.54 -5.20 2.82
CA TYR A 95 4.34 -5.63 4.19
C TYR A 95 3.42 -6.85 4.26
N VAL A 96 3.71 -7.76 5.19
CA VAL A 96 2.85 -8.88 5.57
C VAL A 96 3.01 -9.11 7.07
N SER A 97 1.90 -9.05 7.80
CA SER A 97 1.83 -9.45 9.20
C SER A 97 2.06 -10.95 9.33
N LYS A 98 2.59 -11.40 10.46
CA LYS A 98 2.73 -12.84 10.75
C LYS A 98 1.38 -13.55 10.88
N GLU A 99 0.30 -12.79 11.04
CA GLU A 99 -1.07 -13.27 11.27
C GLU A 99 -1.95 -13.21 10.00
N ALA A 100 -1.37 -12.79 8.86
CA ALA A 100 -2.03 -12.55 7.58
C ALA A 100 -2.54 -13.80 6.86
#